data_AF-A0A7S1S982-F1
#
_entry.id   AF-A0A7S1S982-F1
#
_cell.length_a   1.000
_cell.length_b   1.000
_cell.length_c   1.000
_cell.angle_alpha   90.00
_cell.angle_beta   90.00
_cell.angle_gamma   90.00
#
_symmetry.space_group_name_H-M   'P 1'
#
loop_
_entity.id
_entity.type
_entity.pdbx_description
1 polymer ?
#
loop_
_entity_poly.entity_id
_entity_poly.type
_entity_poly.pdbx_seq_one_letter_code
_entity_poly.pdbx_strand_id
1 'polypeptide(L)'
;RDDALHALSLCEACMTIDPDNVLRRLGRLERVVAKVGEVVGMFEASEEGGAGPGQIDDAYFEAAMHSFVEGTRGRLDALREQAEEVAKTAARCTRLYADKPGTPIVETLRKFSSLRRSMVEVIREPLALSGREAHRASSLARDQSEHFEKQPDDEEEEEEE
;
A
#
# COMPACT_ATOMS: atom_id res chain seq x y z
N ARG A 1 -8.24 15.35 7.66
CA ARG A 1 -7.71 14.39 8.65
C ARG A 1 -7.80 12.97 8.11
N ASP A 2 -8.95 12.59 7.56
CA ASP A 2 -9.19 11.24 7.05
C ASP A 2 -8.35 10.92 5.81
N ASP A 3 -8.14 11.90 4.92
CA ASP A 3 -7.25 11.73 3.76
C ASP A 3 -5.79 11.44 4.13
N ALA A 4 -5.31 12.05 5.22
CA ALA A 4 -3.95 11.81 5.72
C ALA A 4 -3.81 10.41 6.32
N LEU A 5 -4.82 9.94 7.07
CA LEU A 5 -4.84 8.58 7.61
C LEU A 5 -4.98 7.53 6.49
N HIS A 6 -5.74 7.85 5.45
CA HIS A 6 -5.85 7.01 4.25
C HIS A 6 -4.54 6.97 3.48
N ALA A 7 -3.87 8.10 3.25
CA ALA A 7 -2.55 8.13 2.60
C ALA A 7 -1.51 7.31 3.38
N LEU A 8 -1.50 7.41 4.72
CA LEU A 8 -0.62 6.61 5.59
C LEU A 8 -0.94 5.11 5.57
N SER A 9 -2.15 4.71 5.14
CA SER A 9 -2.50 3.29 5.02
C SER A 9 -1.71 2.58 3.92
N LEU A 10 -1.28 3.32 2.90
CA LEU A 10 -0.48 2.79 1.79
C LEU A 10 0.98 2.52 2.19
N CYS A 11 1.46 3.08 3.30
CA CYS A 11 2.83 2.87 3.76
C CYS A 11 3.16 1.38 3.96
N GLU A 12 2.20 0.57 4.40
CA GLU A 12 2.39 -0.87 4.58
C GLU A 12 2.59 -1.62 3.26
N ALA A 13 1.81 -1.27 2.23
CA ALA A 13 2.00 -1.82 0.89
C ALA A 13 3.34 -1.36 0.29
N CYS A 14 3.66 -0.07 0.40
CA CYS A 14 4.89 0.50 -0.17
C CYS A 14 6.17 -0.05 0.47
N MET A 15 6.13 -0.52 1.73
CA MET A 15 7.30 -1.15 2.37
C MET A 15 7.78 -2.44 1.68
N THR A 16 6.91 -3.10 0.91
CA THR A 16 7.27 -4.32 0.16
C THR A 16 7.99 -4.03 -1.15
N ILE A 17 8.04 -2.77 -1.56
CA ILE A 17 8.61 -2.33 -2.83
C ILE A 17 10.04 -1.87 -2.58
N ASP A 18 10.97 -2.45 -3.35
CA ASP A 18 12.36 -2.02 -3.43
C ASP A 18 12.56 -1.27 -4.77
N PRO A 19 12.62 0.08 -4.76
CA PRO A 19 12.77 0.88 -5.97
C PRO A 19 14.04 0.53 -6.77
N ASP A 20 15.14 0.23 -6.09
CA ASP A 20 16.41 -0.12 -6.74
C ASP A 20 16.34 -1.49 -7.41
N ASN A 21 15.61 -2.44 -6.81
CA ASN A 21 15.31 -3.71 -7.44
C ASN A 21 14.42 -3.54 -8.68
N VAL A 22 13.36 -2.72 -8.57
CA VAL A 22 12.45 -2.43 -9.70
C VAL A 22 13.21 -1.83 -10.88
N LEU A 23 14.04 -0.82 -10.66
CA LEU A 23 14.86 -0.20 -11.72
C LEU A 23 15.84 -1.21 -12.36
N ARG A 24 16.49 -2.06 -11.55
CA ARG A 24 17.37 -3.13 -12.06
C ARG A 24 16.63 -4.16 -12.90
N ARG A 25 15.43 -4.57 -12.48
CA ARG A 25 14.59 -5.52 -13.23
C ARG A 25 14.08 -4.91 -14.53
N LEU A 26 13.67 -3.64 -14.49
CA LEU A 26 13.25 -2.90 -15.67
C LEU A 26 14.40 -2.76 -16.68
N GLY A 27 15.60 -2.41 -16.22
CA GLY A 27 16.80 -2.36 -17.07
C GLY A 27 17.23 -3.71 -17.65
N ARG A 28 16.84 -4.83 -17.03
CA ARG A 28 17.01 -6.16 -17.65
C ARG A 28 15.96 -6.40 -18.74
N LEU A 29 14.71 -6.04 -18.48
CA LEU A 29 13.60 -6.22 -19.41
C LEU A 29 13.80 -5.41 -20.70
N GLU A 30 14.23 -4.16 -20.59
CA GLU A 30 14.56 -3.30 -21.74
C GLU A 30 15.67 -3.89 -22.61
N ARG A 31 16.74 -4.43 -22.00
CA ARG A 31 17.82 -5.09 -22.74
C ARG A 31 17.34 -6.34 -23.46
N VAL A 32 16.44 -7.11 -22.85
CA VAL A 32 15.85 -8.29 -23.49
C VAL A 32 15.02 -7.88 -24.70
N VAL A 33 14.18 -6.83 -24.58
CA VAL A 33 13.37 -6.34 -25.69
C VAL A 33 14.23 -5.73 -26.80
N ALA A 34 15.28 -4.98 -26.45
CA ALA A 34 16.25 -4.47 -27.43
C ALA A 34 16.90 -5.60 -28.22
N LYS A 35 17.34 -6.67 -27.54
CA LYS A 35 17.92 -7.85 -28.19
C LYS A 35 16.94 -8.55 -29.13
N VAL A 36 15.64 -8.62 -28.78
CA VAL A 36 14.63 -9.14 -29.71
C VAL A 36 14.55 -8.27 -30.96
N GLY A 37 14.54 -6.94 -30.80
CA GLY A 37 14.55 -6.01 -31.93
C GLY A 37 15.78 -6.12 -32.82
N GLU A 38 16.97 -6.33 -32.24
CA GLU A 38 18.20 -6.60 -32.99
C GLU A 38 18.07 -7.89 -33.82
N VAL A 39 17.57 -8.98 -33.22
CA VAL A 39 17.39 -10.27 -33.90
C VAL A 39 16.43 -10.18 -35.08
N VAL A 40 15.36 -9.37 -34.98
CA VAL A 40 14.39 -9.17 -36.08
C VAL A 40 14.74 -7.99 -36.99
N GLY A 41 15.97 -7.47 -36.90
CA GLY A 41 16.48 -6.43 -37.79
C GLY A 41 15.80 -5.06 -37.65
N MET A 42 15.14 -4.77 -36.52
CA MET A 42 14.57 -3.44 -36.23
C MET A 42 15.65 -2.38 -35.96
N PHE A 43 16.81 -2.82 -35.49
CA PHE A 43 17.94 -1.95 -35.13
C PHE A 43 19.17 -2.42 -35.91
N GLU A 44 20.03 -1.49 -36.31
CA GLU A 44 21.33 -1.86 -36.87
C GLU A 44 22.05 -2.74 -35.84
N ALA A 45 22.44 -3.95 -36.25
CA ALA A 45 23.15 -4.89 -35.39
C ALA A 45 24.42 -4.21 -34.86
N SER A 46 24.56 -4.15 -33.53
CA SER A 46 25.79 -3.64 -32.91
C SER A 46 26.97 -4.50 -33.38
N GLU A 47 28.07 -3.88 -33.83
CA GLU A 47 29.21 -4.55 -34.48
C GLU A 47 29.90 -5.65 -33.64
N GLU A 48 29.55 -5.79 -32.35
CA GLU A 48 30.05 -6.84 -31.46
C GLU A 48 29.09 -8.03 -31.35
N GLY A 49 29.14 -8.91 -32.35
CA GLY A 49 28.90 -10.34 -32.16
C GLY A 49 27.43 -10.78 -32.01
N GLY A 50 26.68 -10.72 -33.10
CA GLY A 50 25.45 -11.50 -33.25
C GLY A 50 24.69 -11.13 -34.51
N ALA A 51 24.60 -12.08 -35.45
CA ALA A 51 23.62 -12.18 -36.52
C ALA A 51 23.12 -10.86 -37.15
N GLY A 52 23.61 -10.54 -38.36
CA GLY A 52 23.14 -9.38 -39.13
C GLY A 52 21.62 -9.37 -39.40
N PRO A 53 21.07 -8.20 -39.79
CA PRO A 53 19.63 -8.02 -40.01
C PRO A 53 19.08 -9.01 -41.05
N GLY A 54 17.98 -9.68 -40.73
CA GLY A 54 17.27 -10.60 -41.65
C GLY A 54 17.59 -12.09 -41.49
N GLN A 55 17.85 -12.58 -40.27
CA GLN A 55 18.18 -14.00 -40.06
C GLN A 55 16.97 -14.94 -39.97
N ILE A 56 15.74 -14.43 -39.96
CA ILE A 56 14.53 -15.22 -39.78
C ILE A 56 13.77 -15.28 -41.10
N ASP A 57 13.78 -16.44 -41.74
CA ASP A 57 13.04 -16.70 -42.99
C ASP A 57 11.54 -16.97 -42.71
N ASP A 58 10.92 -16.09 -41.91
CA ASP A 58 9.49 -16.12 -41.56
C ASP A 58 8.97 -14.68 -41.40
N ALA A 59 8.40 -14.15 -42.49
CA ALA A 59 7.85 -12.80 -42.53
C ALA A 59 6.69 -12.57 -41.54
N TYR A 60 5.95 -13.63 -41.18
CA TYR A 60 4.87 -13.50 -40.19
C TYR A 60 5.44 -13.33 -38.79
N PHE A 61 6.47 -14.13 -38.46
CA PHE A 61 7.19 -13.99 -37.20
C PHE A 61 7.83 -12.61 -37.07
N GLU A 62 8.53 -12.14 -38.11
CA GLU A 62 9.15 -10.81 -38.12
C GLU A 62 8.11 -9.72 -37.88
N ALA A 63 7.00 -9.71 -38.63
CA ALA A 63 5.94 -8.72 -38.44
C ALA A 63 5.34 -8.74 -37.03
N ALA A 64 5.10 -9.93 -36.47
CA ALA A 64 4.58 -10.08 -35.11
C ALA A 64 5.57 -9.57 -34.05
N MET A 65 6.87 -9.86 -34.21
CA MET A 65 7.92 -9.40 -33.30
C MET A 65 8.19 -7.92 -33.42
N HIS A 66 8.13 -7.33 -34.61
CA HIS A 66 8.20 -5.88 -34.79
C HIS A 66 7.09 -5.17 -34.00
N SER A 67 5.85 -5.60 -34.17
CA SER A 67 4.71 -5.06 -33.43
C SER A 67 4.85 -5.25 -31.91
N PHE A 68 5.35 -6.41 -31.48
CA PHE A 68 5.64 -6.67 -30.07
C PHE A 68 6.70 -5.73 -29.51
N VAL A 69 7.82 -5.55 -30.20
CA VAL A 69 8.93 -4.69 -29.74
C VAL A 69 8.48 -3.24 -29.67
N GLU A 70 7.79 -2.71 -30.69
CA GLU A 70 7.26 -1.33 -30.67
C GLU A 70 6.27 -1.13 -29.53
N GLY A 71 5.26 -2.01 -29.42
CA GLY A 71 4.25 -1.91 -28.38
C GLY A 71 4.81 -2.06 -26.97
N THR A 72 5.86 -2.87 -26.82
CA THR A 72 6.51 -3.09 -25.52
C THR A 72 7.43 -1.92 -25.15
N ARG A 73 8.17 -1.32 -26.09
CA ARG A 73 9.04 -0.17 -25.81
C ARG A 73 8.26 1.00 -25.22
N GLY A 74 7.13 1.38 -25.82
CA GLY A 74 6.31 2.47 -25.28
C GLY A 74 5.80 2.20 -23.85
N ARG A 75 5.51 0.95 -23.51
CA ARG A 75 5.13 0.56 -22.13
C ARG A 75 6.32 0.59 -21.19
N LEU A 76 7.50 0.19 -21.65
CA LEU A 76 8.73 0.21 -20.85
C LEU A 76 9.18 1.63 -20.53
N ASP A 77 9.07 2.56 -21.49
CA ASP A 77 9.39 3.96 -21.29
C ASP A 77 8.48 4.58 -20.22
N ALA A 78 7.17 4.33 -20.30
CA ALA A 78 6.22 4.77 -19.28
C ALA A 78 6.51 4.14 -17.89
N LEU A 79 6.85 2.85 -17.84
CA LEU A 79 7.25 2.19 -16.59
C LEU A 79 8.53 2.79 -16.01
N ARG A 80 9.49 3.18 -16.85
CA ARG A 80 10.75 3.79 -16.42
C ARG A 80 10.51 5.14 -15.79
N GLU A 81 9.71 5.99 -16.44
CA GLU A 81 9.35 7.29 -15.90
C GLU A 81 8.71 7.16 -14.50
N GLN A 82 7.74 6.26 -14.35
CA GLN A 82 7.09 6.00 -13.06
C GLN A 82 8.08 5.46 -12.00
N ALA A 83 8.94 4.50 -12.37
CA ALA A 83 9.91 3.93 -11.44
C ALA A 83 10.94 4.97 -10.97
N GLU A 84 11.39 5.85 -11.87
CA GLU A 84 12.28 6.96 -11.52
C GLU A 84 11.60 8.00 -10.64
N GLU A 85 10.33 8.34 -10.91
CA GLU A 85 9.57 9.26 -10.07
C GLU A 85 9.39 8.71 -8.65
N VAL A 86 9.07 7.42 -8.52
CA VAL A 86 8.99 6.74 -7.22
C VAL A 86 10.35 6.77 -6.51
N ALA A 87 11.45 6.47 -7.20
CA ALA A 87 12.79 6.52 -6.62
C ALA A 87 13.19 7.94 -6.16
N LYS A 88 12.90 8.97 -6.97
CA LYS A 88 13.11 10.39 -6.62
C LYS A 88 12.27 10.79 -5.41
N THR A 89 11.01 10.37 -5.36
CA THR A 89 10.10 10.66 -4.25
C THR A 89 10.55 9.95 -2.98
N ALA A 90 10.96 8.68 -3.07
CA ALA A 90 11.53 7.92 -1.96
C ALA A 90 12.79 8.60 -1.40
N ALA A 91 13.72 9.02 -2.26
CA ALA A 91 14.92 9.75 -1.85
C ALA A 91 14.60 11.10 -1.20
N ARG A 92 13.58 11.81 -1.69
CA ARG A 92 13.10 13.05 -1.07
C ARG A 92 12.48 12.79 0.30
N CYS A 93 11.69 11.72 0.45
CA CYS A 93 11.09 11.33 1.71
C CYS A 93 12.15 10.95 2.76
N THR A 94 13.16 10.15 2.39
CA THR A 94 14.26 9.84 3.32
C THR A 94 15.04 11.08 3.71
N ARG A 95 15.35 11.97 2.75
CA ARG A 95 16.04 13.23 3.07
C ARG A 95 15.29 14.12 4.07
N LEU A 96 13.95 14.13 4.02
CA LEU A 96 13.14 14.98 4.88
C LEU A 96 12.83 14.37 6.24
N TYR A 97 12.68 13.04 6.31
CA TYR A 97 12.10 12.37 7.48
C TYR A 97 12.94 11.22 8.04
N ALA A 98 14.07 10.86 7.42
CA ALA A 98 15.00 9.94 8.04
C ALA A 98 15.86 10.63 9.09
N ASP A 99 16.13 9.92 10.19
CA ASP A 99 16.98 10.45 11.27
C ASP A 99 18.46 10.54 10.83
N LYS A 100 18.84 9.77 9.80
CA LYS A 100 20.22 9.69 9.30
C LYS A 100 20.26 9.67 7.76
N PRO A 101 21.29 10.28 7.14
CA PRO A 101 21.54 10.12 5.72
C PRO A 101 21.76 8.65 5.34
N GLY A 102 21.25 8.22 4.20
CA GLY A 102 21.42 6.85 3.69
C GLY A 102 20.49 5.81 4.33
N THR A 103 19.59 6.20 5.24
CA THR A 103 18.56 5.30 5.76
C THR A 103 17.67 4.76 4.62
N PRO A 104 17.44 3.45 4.56
CA PRO A 104 16.51 2.86 3.60
C PRO A 104 15.09 3.41 3.78
N ILE A 105 14.40 3.70 2.68
CA ILE A 105 13.02 4.26 2.70
C ILE A 105 12.04 3.40 3.51
N VAL A 106 12.25 2.08 3.54
CA VAL A 106 11.43 1.13 4.31
C VAL A 106 11.39 1.48 5.79
N GLU A 107 12.47 1.98 6.37
CA GLU A 107 12.50 2.39 7.78
C GLU A 107 11.63 3.63 8.03
N THR A 108 11.70 4.62 7.14
CA THR A 108 10.84 5.82 7.21
C THR A 108 9.36 5.44 7.05
N LEU A 109 9.04 4.57 6.09
CA LEU A 109 7.66 4.09 5.89
C LEU A 109 7.15 3.28 7.08
N ARG A 110 8.02 2.50 7.75
CA ARG A 110 7.66 1.77 8.97
C ARG A 110 7.28 2.72 10.11
N LYS A 111 8.01 3.83 10.28
CA LYS A 111 7.67 4.87 11.25
C LYS A 111 6.31 5.50 10.97
N PHE A 112 6.02 5.80 9.70
CA PHE A 112 4.72 6.34 9.29
C PHE A 112 3.57 5.35 9.50
N SER A 113 3.78 4.07 9.20
CA SER A 113 2.81 3.00 9.51
C SER A 113 2.56 2.90 11.02
N SER A 114 3.61 2.94 11.85
CA SER A 114 3.49 2.92 13.30
C SER A 114 2.72 4.14 13.83
N LEU A 115 3.03 5.34 13.33
CA LEU A 115 2.34 6.58 13.69
C LEU A 115 0.84 6.47 13.39
N ARG A 116 0.47 5.94 12.22
CA ARG A 116 -0.93 5.71 11.86
C ARG A 116 -1.64 4.80 12.86
N ARG A 117 -1.02 3.69 13.27
CA ARG A 117 -1.60 2.76 14.24
C ARG A 117 -1.86 3.46 15.58
N SER A 118 -0.86 4.18 16.08
CA SER A 118 -1.00 4.95 17.33
C SER A 118 -2.10 6.01 17.22
N MET A 119 -2.21 6.73 16.10
CA MET A 119 -3.29 7.70 15.90
C MET A 119 -4.68 7.03 15.88
N VAL A 120 -4.81 5.86 15.25
CA VAL A 120 -6.07 5.10 15.22
C VAL A 120 -6.43 4.57 16.61
N GLU A 121 -5.45 4.08 17.37
CA GLU A 121 -5.65 3.62 18.75
C GLU A 121 -6.09 4.75 19.68
N VAL A 122 -5.42 5.91 19.62
CA VAL A 122 -5.77 7.12 20.39
C VAL A 122 -7.15 7.66 20.02
N ILE A 123 -7.61 7.47 18.78
CA ILE A 123 -8.98 7.85 18.38
C ILE A 123 -10.01 6.84 18.93
N ARG A 124 -9.65 5.56 19.04
CA ARG A 124 -10.54 4.49 19.54
C ARG A 124 -10.67 4.48 21.06
N GLU A 125 -9.61 4.84 21.79
CA GLU A 125 -9.58 4.78 23.25
C GLU A 125 -10.67 5.66 23.94
N PRO A 126 -10.86 6.93 23.54
CA PRO A 126 -11.93 7.78 24.09
C PRO A 126 -13.32 7.26 23.74
N LEU A 127 -13.51 6.69 22.54
CA LEU A 127 -14.78 6.10 22.12
C LEU A 127 -15.11 4.83 22.93
N ALA A 128 -14.10 4.01 23.25
CA ALA A 128 -14.27 2.83 24.09
C ALA A 128 -14.53 3.19 25.56
N LEU A 129 -13.89 4.25 26.08
CA LEU A 129 -14.14 4.78 27.42
C LEU A 129 -15.55 5.37 27.54
N SER A 130 -15.97 6.18 26.57
CA SER A 130 -17.33 6.72 26.50
C SER A 130 -18.39 5.62 26.37
N GLY A 131 -18.14 4.58 25.57
CA GLY A 131 -19.00 3.41 25.49
C GLY A 131 -19.09 2.62 26.81
N ARG A 132 -17.98 2.46 27.53
CA ARG A 132 -17.95 1.82 28.86
C ARG A 132 -18.67 2.66 29.92
N GLU A 133 -18.52 3.98 29.89
CA GLU A 133 -19.23 4.90 30.77
C GLU A 133 -20.74 4.85 30.51
N ALA A 134 -21.17 4.87 29.23
CA ALA A 134 -22.57 4.72 28.85
C ALA A 134 -23.15 3.36 29.29
N HIS A 135 -22.38 2.29 29.14
CA HIS A 135 -22.81 0.95 29.55
C HIS A 135 -22.91 0.80 31.08
N ARG A 136 -22.00 1.42 31.83
CA ARG A 136 -22.07 1.50 33.30
C ARG A 136 -23.25 2.34 33.76
N ALA A 137 -23.48 3.50 33.14
CA ALA A 137 -24.61 4.37 33.46
C ALA A 137 -25.95 3.66 33.20
N SER A 138 -26.06 2.92 32.09
CA SER A 138 -27.26 2.13 31.78
C SER A 138 -27.46 0.94 32.74
N SER A 139 -26.39 0.27 33.17
CA SER A 139 -26.47 -0.81 34.17
C SER A 139 -26.92 -0.28 35.53
N LEU A 140 -26.36 0.84 35.98
CA LEU A 140 -26.75 1.49 37.25
C LEU A 140 -28.20 1.98 37.23
N ALA A 141 -28.67 2.53 36.10
CA ALA A 141 -30.06 2.93 35.94
C ALA A 141 -31.02 1.74 35.99
N ARG A 142 -30.61 0.58 35.45
CA ARG A 142 -31.42 -0.65 35.45
C ARG A 142 -31.49 -1.30 36.83
N ASP A 143 -30.37 -1.37 37.55
CA ASP A 143 -30.34 -1.88 38.93
C ASP A 143 -31.18 -1.00 39.87
N GLN A 144 -31.22 0.33 39.65
CA GLN A 144 -32.09 1.23 40.41
C GLN A 144 -33.59 1.03 40.10
N SER A 145 -33.96 0.75 38.85
CA SER A 145 -35.36 0.44 38.50
C SER A 145 -35.82 -0.91 39.04
N GLU A 146 -34.96 -1.94 39.01
CA GLU A 146 -35.30 -3.27 39.53
C GLU A 146 -35.43 -3.30 41.07
N HIS A 147 -34.82 -2.33 41.76
CA HIS A 147 -34.95 -2.19 43.22
C HIS A 147 -36.22 -1.43 43.65
N PHE A 148 -36.82 -0.62 42.78
CA PHE A 148 -38.07 0.11 43.03
C PHE A 148 -39.32 -0.75 42.73
N GLU A 149 -39.18 -1.78 41.88
CA GLU A 149 -40.27 -2.67 41.45
C GLU A 149 -40.51 -3.85 42.42
N LYS A 150 -39.72 -4.00 43.49
CA LYS A 150 -39.81 -5.08 44.49
C LYS A 150 -40.27 -4.63 45.88
N GLN A 151 -41.06 -3.56 45.99
CA GLN A 151 -41.90 -3.43 47.19
C GLN A 151 -43.15 -4.30 46.97
N PRO A 152 -43.30 -5.43 47.68
CA PRO A 152 -44.58 -6.10 47.73
C PRO A 152 -45.56 -5.18 48.47
N ASP A 153 -46.65 -4.82 47.80
CA ASP A 153 -47.88 -4.39 48.47
C ASP A 153 -48.40 -5.63 49.22
N ASP A 154 -47.89 -5.86 50.43
CA ASP A 154 -48.49 -6.81 51.36
C ASP A 154 -49.73 -6.14 51.98
N GLU A 155 -50.86 -6.50 51.39
CA GLU A 155 -52.21 -6.41 51.95
C GLU A 155 -52.31 -7.14 53.30
N GLU A 156 -53.10 -6.57 54.21
CA GLU A 156 -53.96 -7.20 55.24
C GLU A 156 -53.29 -8.22 56.21
N GLU A 157 -53.47 -8.19 57.52
CA GLU A 157 -54.68 -8.25 58.33
C GLU A 157 -54.26 -7.92 59.78
N GLU A 158 -55.17 -7.43 60.63
CA GLU A 158 -55.44 -8.14 61.90
C GLU A 158 -56.71 -7.63 62.58
N GLU A 159 -57.49 -8.63 62.98
CA GLU A 159 -58.81 -8.69 63.60
C GLU A 159 -58.90 -8.19 65.07
N GLU A 160 -60.16 -8.00 65.50
CA GLU A 160 -60.70 -8.14 66.88
C GLU A 160 -60.27 -7.11 67.96
N GLU A 161 -61.14 -6.57 68.84
CA GLU A 161 -62.46 -6.94 69.39
C GLU A 161 -63.42 -5.73 69.50
#